data_AF-A0A370N8B2-F1
#
_entry.id   AF-A0A370N8B2-F1
#
_cell.length_a   1.000
_cell.length_b   1.000
_cell.length_c   1.000
_cell.angle_alpha   90.00
_cell.angle_beta   90.00
_cell.angle_gamma   90.00
#
_symmetry.space_group_name_H-M   'P 1'
#
loop_
_entity.id
_entity.type
_entity.pdbx_description
1 polymer ?
#
loop_
_entity_poly.entity_id
_entity_poly.type
_entity_poly.pdbx_seq_one_letter_code
_entity_poly.pdbx_strand_id
1 'polypeptide(L)'
;MYNQADSELCNKSEFARYSIEGSAPTVESLFFYKLDGEINLFTIVSWSINNRGEGTYGTLYQVYAYRKSNDGSLKENKKITENNEMTGMDGYDNGQQSTFPYRTAADVKRALYHFHGRS
;
A
#
# COMPACT_ATOMS: atom_id res chain seq x y z
N MET A 1 16.83 32.12 25.65
CA MET A 1 17.76 31.25 24.90
C MET A 1 17.01 29.95 24.64
N TYR A 2 16.58 29.71 23.39
CA TYR A 2 15.98 28.42 23.01
C TYR A 2 17.11 27.49 22.57
N ASN A 3 17.16 26.29 23.15
CA ASN A 3 18.21 25.31 22.89
C ASN A 3 18.11 24.81 21.44
N GLN A 4 19.21 25.02 20.71
CA GLN A 4 19.40 24.68 19.30
C GLN A 4 19.80 23.20 19.11
N ALA A 5 19.32 22.30 19.98
CA ALA A 5 19.75 20.90 20.05
C ALA A 5 18.70 19.88 19.56
N ASP A 6 17.43 20.28 19.37
CA ASP A 6 16.35 19.36 18.98
C ASP A 6 16.05 19.33 17.47
N SER A 7 16.71 20.17 16.66
CA SER A 7 16.43 20.28 15.22
C SER A 7 17.22 19.32 14.31
N GLU A 8 18.19 18.57 14.83
CA GLU A 8 19.06 17.69 14.02
C GLU A 8 18.70 16.18 14.07
N LEU A 9 17.70 15.77 14.86
CA LEU A 9 17.35 14.35 15.02
C LEU A 9 16.13 13.89 14.22
N CYS A 10 15.38 14.80 13.59
CA CYS A 10 14.23 14.47 12.75
C CYS A 10 14.57 14.67 11.27
N ASN A 11 15.34 13.76 10.70
CA ASN A 11 15.58 13.73 9.26
C ASN A 11 14.35 13.16 8.56
N LYS A 12 13.52 14.05 7.99
CA LYS A 12 12.43 13.65 7.10
C LYS A 12 13.03 12.98 5.88
N SER A 13 12.74 11.70 5.69
CA SER A 13 13.09 10.95 4.49
C SER A 13 11.82 10.55 3.74
N GLU A 14 11.90 10.64 2.41
CA GLU A 14 10.90 10.07 1.53
C GLU A 14 11.38 8.68 1.09
N PHE A 15 10.48 7.70 1.11
CA PHE A 15 10.80 6.33 0.71
C PHE A 15 9.88 5.79 -0.39
N ALA A 16 8.79 6.50 -0.70
CA ALA A 16 7.82 6.10 -1.72
C ALA A 16 7.15 7.34 -2.34
N ARG A 17 6.87 7.26 -3.64
CA ARG A 17 6.00 8.18 -4.38
C ARG A 17 5.01 7.35 -5.20
N TYR A 18 3.74 7.70 -5.13
CA TYR A 18 2.68 7.02 -5.84
C TYR A 18 2.24 7.84 -7.05
N SER A 19 1.95 7.19 -8.16
CA SER A 19 1.48 7.83 -9.39
C SER A 19 0.05 8.37 -9.22
N ILE A 20 -0.39 9.18 -10.19
CA ILE A 20 -1.77 9.63 -10.32
C ILE A 20 -2.49 8.62 -11.23
N GLU A 21 -3.48 7.91 -10.68
CA GLU A 21 -4.33 6.98 -11.43
C GLU A 21 -5.76 7.52 -11.39
N GLY A 22 -6.13 8.38 -12.35
CA GLY A 22 -7.44 9.07 -12.38
C GLY A 22 -7.63 10.17 -11.33
N SER A 23 -7.10 10.01 -10.11
CA SER A 23 -7.06 11.02 -9.06
C SER A 23 -5.69 11.10 -8.37
N ALA A 24 -5.50 12.06 -7.47
CA ALA A 24 -4.37 12.03 -6.56
C ALA A 24 -4.45 10.78 -5.64
N PRO A 25 -3.30 10.15 -5.30
CA PRO A 25 -3.27 9.01 -4.40
C PRO A 25 -3.59 9.42 -2.96
N THR A 26 -4.27 8.54 -2.22
CA THR A 26 -4.48 8.67 -0.78
C THR A 26 -3.87 7.48 -0.05
N VAL A 27 -3.11 7.72 1.02
CA VAL A 27 -2.61 6.65 1.90
C VAL A 27 -3.69 6.35 2.94
N GLU A 28 -4.41 5.25 2.75
CA GLU A 28 -5.52 4.82 3.61
C GLU A 28 -5.03 4.23 4.93
N SER A 29 -3.91 3.50 4.87
CA SER A 29 -3.35 2.85 6.05
C SER A 29 -1.85 2.62 5.89
N LEU A 30 -1.16 2.64 7.03
CA LEU A 30 0.26 2.31 7.14
C LEU A 30 0.48 1.42 8.37
N PHE A 31 1.12 0.26 8.20
CA PHE A 31 1.31 -0.70 9.31
C PHE A 31 2.51 -1.62 9.08
N PHE A 32 3.04 -2.18 10.16
CA PHE A 32 4.08 -3.20 10.10
C PHE A 32 3.49 -4.61 10.15
N TYR A 33 4.08 -5.53 9.39
CA TYR A 33 3.78 -6.96 9.46
C TYR A 33 5.03 -7.79 9.12
N LYS A 34 5.17 -8.95 9.77
CA LYS A 34 6.33 -9.82 9.58
C LYS A 34 6.01 -10.87 8.50
N LEU A 35 6.79 -10.88 7.42
CA LEU A 35 6.71 -11.88 6.37
C LEU A 35 8.04 -12.66 6.32
N ASP A 36 7.97 -13.98 6.34
CA ASP A 36 9.13 -14.87 6.14
C ASP A 36 10.30 -14.57 7.09
N GLY A 37 10.02 -14.10 8.31
CA GLY A 37 11.07 -13.71 9.27
C GLY A 37 11.45 -12.23 9.25
N GLU A 38 11.05 -11.47 8.22
CA GLU A 38 11.44 -10.08 8.02
C GLU A 38 10.28 -9.10 8.30
N ILE A 39 10.57 -8.00 9.02
CA ILE A 39 9.59 -6.93 9.24
C ILE A 39 9.46 -6.13 7.93
N ASN A 40 8.22 -6.02 7.46
CA ASN A 40 7.86 -5.21 6.31
C ASN A 40 6.95 -4.06 6.77
N LEU A 41 7.13 -2.89 6.18
CA LEU A 41 6.20 -1.76 6.24
C LEU A 41 5.20 -1.91 5.09
N PHE A 42 3.92 -1.83 5.38
CA PHE A 42 2.85 -1.88 4.39
C PHE A 42 2.17 -0.53 4.29
N THR A 43 1.77 -0.18 3.07
CA THR A 43 0.86 0.93 2.80
C THR A 43 -0.29 0.46 1.94
N ILE A 44 -1.50 0.91 2.26
CA ILE A 44 -2.68 0.77 1.40
C ILE A 44 -2.89 2.13 0.76
N VAL A 45 -2.82 2.18 -0.56
CA VAL A 45 -3.00 3.41 -1.35
C VAL A 45 -4.27 3.27 -2.16
N SER A 46 -5.02 4.36 -2.27
CA SER A 46 -6.26 4.40 -3.03
C SER A 46 -6.28 5.55 -4.04
N TRP A 47 -7.07 5.35 -5.09
CA TRP A 47 -7.40 6.36 -6.10
C TRP A 47 -8.89 6.31 -6.41
N SER A 48 -9.53 7.48 -6.49
CA SER A 48 -10.92 7.60 -6.92
C SER A 48 -10.97 7.60 -8.46
N ILE A 49 -11.54 6.56 -9.04
CA ILE A 49 -11.72 6.42 -10.48
C ILE A 49 -13.14 6.82 -10.86
N ASN A 50 -13.28 7.64 -11.90
CA ASN A 50 -14.59 8.07 -12.40
C ASN A 50 -14.60 8.14 -13.93
N ASN A 51 -14.60 6.99 -14.58
CA ASN A 51 -14.75 6.84 -16.01
C ASN A 51 -16.05 6.08 -16.34
N ARG A 52 -17.18 6.73 -16.04
CA ARG A 52 -18.52 6.12 -16.22
C ARG A 52 -18.85 5.84 -17.69
N GLY A 53 -18.23 6.53 -18.64
CA GLY A 53 -18.42 6.30 -20.07
C GLY A 53 -17.97 4.91 -20.52
N GLU A 54 -16.92 4.37 -19.89
CA GLU A 54 -16.41 3.01 -20.12
C GLU A 54 -16.90 2.02 -19.05
N GLY A 55 -17.76 2.47 -18.13
CA GLY A 55 -18.29 1.63 -17.06
C GLY A 55 -17.29 1.35 -15.92
N THR A 56 -16.24 2.15 -15.78
CA THR A 56 -15.21 1.98 -14.73
C THR A 56 -15.25 3.13 -13.73
N TYR A 57 -15.72 2.87 -12.51
CA TYR A 57 -15.85 3.89 -11.47
C TYR A 57 -15.90 3.28 -10.07
N GLY A 58 -15.40 4.02 -9.07
CA GLY A 58 -15.24 3.55 -7.70
C GLY A 58 -13.85 3.86 -7.17
N THR A 59 -13.29 2.96 -6.35
CA THR A 59 -11.98 3.15 -5.74
C THR A 59 -11.03 2.04 -6.15
N LEU A 60 -9.93 2.42 -6.80
CA LEU A 60 -8.81 1.52 -7.05
C LEU A 60 -7.95 1.50 -5.81
N TYR A 61 -7.58 0.31 -5.35
CA TYR A 61 -6.68 0.10 -4.21
C TYR A 61 -5.42 -0.63 -4.66
N GLN A 62 -4.29 -0.32 -4.03
CA GLN A 62 -3.06 -1.10 -4.13
C GLN A 62 -2.37 -1.19 -2.78
N VAL A 63 -1.88 -2.39 -2.46
CA VAL A 63 -1.11 -2.70 -1.26
C VAL A 63 0.36 -2.76 -1.63
N TYR A 64 1.16 -1.86 -1.07
CA TYR A 64 2.61 -1.89 -1.19
C TYR A 64 3.22 -2.49 0.07
N ALA A 65 4.36 -3.16 -0.10
CA ALA A 65 5.20 -3.57 1.02
C ALA A 65 6.64 -3.12 0.79
N TYR A 66 7.32 -2.80 1.88
CA TYR A 66 8.71 -2.34 1.90
C TYR A 66 9.48 -3.07 2.98
N ARG A 67 10.69 -3.52 2.64
CA ARG A 67 11.64 -4.10 3.58
C ARG A 67 12.82 -3.17 3.78
N LYS A 68 13.41 -3.22 4.97
CA LYS A 68 14.64 -2.49 5.25
C LYS A 68 15.81 -3.18 4.56
N SER A 69 16.58 -2.41 3.81
CA SER A 69 17.82 -2.82 3.15
C SER A 69 19.00 -2.69 4.10
N ASN A 70 20.12 -3.33 3.77
CA ASN A 70 21.36 -3.30 4.58
C ASN A 70 21.92 -1.87 4.75
N ASP A 71 21.67 -1.00 3.77
CA ASP A 71 22.01 0.43 3.80
C ASP A 71 21.04 1.28 4.65
N GLY A 72 20.05 0.65 5.29
CA GLY A 72 19.04 1.30 6.12
C GLY A 72 17.85 1.90 5.36
N SER A 73 17.89 1.92 4.03
CA SER A 73 16.77 2.41 3.18
C SER A 73 15.61 1.41 3.15
N LEU A 74 14.41 1.91 2.84
CA LEU A 74 13.25 1.05 2.55
C LEU A 74 13.21 0.75 1.05
N LYS A 75 13.18 -0.54 0.70
CA LYS A 75 13.06 -1.03 -0.68
C LYS A 75 11.78 -1.83 -0.82
N GLU A 76 11.09 -1.66 -1.94
CA GLU A 76 9.86 -2.40 -2.20
C GLU A 76 10.07 -3.92 -2.16
N ASN A 77 9.13 -4.59 -1.49
CA ASN A 77 8.98 -6.04 -1.53
C ASN A 77 8.07 -6.39 -2.71
N LYS A 78 8.69 -6.54 -3.89
CA LYS A 78 8.02 -6.82 -5.16
C LYS A 78 7.10 -8.06 -5.12
N LYS A 79 7.43 -9.08 -4.31
CA LYS A 79 6.59 -10.28 -4.15
C LYS A 79 5.16 -9.95 -3.68
N ILE A 80 5.01 -8.87 -2.92
CA ILE A 80 3.70 -8.36 -2.48
C ILE A 80 3.22 -7.27 -3.43
N THR A 81 4.04 -6.24 -3.67
CA THR A 81 3.62 -5.05 -4.42
C THR A 81 3.16 -5.36 -5.85
N GLU A 82 3.79 -6.34 -6.51
CA GLU A 82 3.49 -6.74 -7.90
C GLU A 82 2.54 -7.97 -7.96
N ASN A 83 2.01 -8.43 -6.82
CA ASN A 83 1.03 -9.51 -6.79
C ASN A 83 -0.33 -8.98 -7.24
N ASN A 84 -0.94 -9.63 -8.24
CA ASN A 84 -2.24 -9.25 -8.77
C ASN A 84 -3.37 -9.25 -7.73
N GLU A 85 -3.26 -10.03 -6.65
CA GLU A 85 -4.24 -10.00 -5.57
C GLU A 85 -4.11 -8.74 -4.69
N MET A 86 -2.97 -8.05 -4.72
CA MET A 86 -2.67 -6.87 -3.89
C MET A 86 -3.11 -5.56 -4.55
N THR A 87 -3.82 -5.63 -5.67
CA THR A 87 -4.43 -4.47 -6.34
C THR A 87 -5.82 -4.83 -6.83
N GLY A 88 -6.73 -3.87 -6.88
CA GLY A 88 -8.05 -4.12 -7.41
C GLY A 88 -9.06 -3.01 -7.18
N MET A 89 -10.18 -3.14 -7.88
CA MET A 89 -11.25 -2.17 -7.88
C MET A 89 -12.34 -2.52 -6.86
N ASP A 90 -12.82 -1.52 -6.13
CA ASP A 90 -14.07 -1.58 -5.38
C ASP A 90 -15.08 -0.63 -6.06
N GLY A 91 -16.13 -1.20 -6.65
CA GLY A 91 -17.07 -0.46 -7.50
C GLY A 91 -17.37 -1.20 -8.80
N TYR A 92 -17.11 -0.56 -9.94
CA TYR A 92 -17.29 -1.14 -11.26
C TYR A 92 -16.01 -1.02 -12.08
N ASP A 93 -15.69 -2.09 -12.81
CA ASP A 93 -14.58 -2.18 -13.75
C ASP A 93 -15.11 -2.77 -15.07
N ASN A 94 -15.00 -1.99 -16.15
CA ASN A 94 -15.50 -2.35 -17.48
C ASN A 94 -16.97 -2.81 -17.48
N GLY A 95 -17.81 -2.12 -16.70
CA GLY A 95 -19.24 -2.40 -16.56
C GLY A 95 -19.58 -3.57 -15.65
N GLN A 96 -18.59 -4.28 -15.10
CA GLN A 96 -18.80 -5.37 -14.14
C GLN A 96 -18.58 -4.87 -12.72
N GLN A 97 -19.47 -5.26 -11.80
CA GLN A 97 -19.28 -4.96 -10.40
C GLN A 97 -18.07 -5.73 -9.86
N SER A 98 -17.19 -5.03 -9.15
CA SER A 98 -15.99 -5.56 -8.54
C SER A 98 -15.92 -5.17 -7.07
N THR A 99 -15.25 -5.98 -6.27
CA THR A 99 -15.04 -5.73 -4.84
C THR A 99 -13.62 -6.10 -4.46
N PHE A 100 -12.90 -5.13 -3.90
CA PHE A 100 -11.55 -5.36 -3.41
C PHE A 100 -11.57 -5.70 -1.91
N PRO A 101 -11.05 -6.86 -1.49
CA PRO A 101 -11.17 -7.31 -0.10
C PRO A 101 -10.16 -6.64 0.85
N TYR A 102 -9.06 -6.07 0.36
CA TYR A 102 -7.91 -5.68 1.19
C TYR A 102 -7.85 -4.17 1.47
N ARG A 103 -8.96 -3.60 1.93
CA ARG A 103 -9.13 -2.14 2.14
C ARG A 103 -8.58 -1.65 3.49
N THR A 104 -8.39 -2.53 4.46
CA THR A 104 -7.86 -2.18 5.78
C THR A 104 -6.63 -3.00 6.14
N ALA A 105 -5.83 -2.50 7.11
CA ALA A 105 -4.71 -3.25 7.67
C ALA A 105 -5.11 -4.62 8.22
N ALA A 106 -6.31 -4.73 8.80
CA ALA A 106 -6.80 -5.99 9.32
C ALA A 106 -7.08 -7.00 8.20
N ASP A 107 -7.66 -6.55 7.08
CA ASP A 107 -7.95 -7.41 5.92
C ASP A 107 -6.68 -7.95 5.30
N VAL A 108 -5.69 -7.08 5.06
CA VAL A 108 -4.38 -7.46 4.53
C VAL A 108 -3.69 -8.47 5.45
N LYS A 109 -3.65 -8.20 6.77
CA LYS A 109 -3.03 -9.13 7.74
C LYS A 109 -3.68 -10.51 7.73
N ARG A 110 -5.03 -10.58 7.63
CA ARG A 110 -5.75 -11.86 7.53
C ARG A 110 -5.37 -12.61 6.25
N ALA A 111 -5.30 -11.91 5.12
CA ALA A 111 -4.88 -12.52 3.85
C ALA A 111 -3.45 -13.07 3.93
N LEU A 112 -2.49 -12.27 4.43
CA LEU A 112 -1.09 -12.67 4.56
C LEU A 112 -0.88 -13.86 5.50
N TYR A 113 -1.69 -13.99 6.55
CA TYR A 113 -1.67 -15.16 7.42
C TYR A 113 -1.96 -16.47 6.65
N HIS A 114 -2.87 -16.43 5.67
CA HIS A 114 -3.16 -17.59 4.83
C HIS A 114 -2.07 -17.87 3.79
N PHE A 115 -1.35 -16.85 3.31
CA PHE A 115 -0.19 -17.02 2.43
C PHE A 115 0.98 -17.74 3.12
N HIS A 116 1.19 -17.48 4.42
CA HIS A 116 2.23 -18.11 5.24
C HIS A 116 1.97 -19.60 5.57
N GLY A 117 0.72 -20.06 5.50
CA GLY A 117 0.34 -21.42 5.88
C GLY A 117 0.35 -22.45 4.73
N ARG A 118 0.84 -22.09 3.54
CA ARG A 118 0.78 -22.94 2.33
C ARG A 118 2.15 -23.32 1.73
N SER A 119 3.25 -23.09 2.44
CA SER A 119 4.60 -23.52 2.04
C SER A 119 5.03 -24.79 2.76
#